data_AF-A0A0S2T984-F1
#
_entry.id   AF-A0A0S2T984-F1
#
_cell.length_a   1.000
_cell.length_b   1.000
_cell.length_c   1.000
_cell.angle_alpha   90.00
_cell.angle_beta   90.00
_cell.angle_gamma   90.00
#
_symmetry.space_group_name_H-M   'P 1'
#
loop_
_entity.id
_entity.type
_entity.pdbx_description
1 polymer ?
#
loop_
_entity_poly.entity_id
_entity_poly.type
_entity_poly.pdbx_seq_one_letter_code
_entity_poly.pdbx_strand_id
1 'polypeptide(L)'
;MAGKQSLKQGEKVMFGIFGAFIVAAVIGYVVLEVVRLNSDTPIFEVKTRYELTEEGRRGSQIFREARCTSCHRAMRNGTNMGLSLDGLGSKRSYDYIYSFLKRPEETYPAVTLDHGMPPKEAAYVSAMSDEDLQAVAAFLFGLKAERGSAQSAIPPEGKSQFIDDVLKMVTPESWKDKYQDVREKEAATE
;
A
#
# COMPACT_ATOMS: atom_id res chain seq x y z
N MET A 1 -45.01 27.86 30.87
CA MET A 1 -44.50 27.97 29.48
C MET A 1 -43.03 28.35 29.57
N ALA A 2 -42.10 27.48 29.17
CA ALA A 2 -40.68 27.80 29.22
C ALA A 2 -40.35 28.80 28.10
N GLY A 3 -40.07 30.05 28.47
CA GLY A 3 -39.69 31.09 27.53
C GLY A 3 -38.38 30.72 26.83
N LYS A 4 -38.35 30.87 25.50
CA LYS A 4 -37.15 30.68 24.68
C LYS A 4 -36.06 31.62 25.22
N GLN A 5 -35.10 31.09 25.99
CA GLN A 5 -33.93 31.87 26.38
C GLN A 5 -33.17 32.25 25.10
N SER A 6 -33.04 33.55 24.86
CA SER A 6 -32.29 34.06 23.72
C SER A 6 -30.80 33.82 23.95
N LEU A 7 -30.11 33.32 22.93
CA LEU A 7 -28.66 33.13 22.95
C LEU A 7 -27.95 34.42 23.37
N LYS A 8 -26.95 34.29 24.24
CA LYS A 8 -26.07 35.41 24.63
C LYS A 8 -25.24 35.86 23.43
N GLN A 9 -24.73 37.09 23.45
CA GLN A 9 -23.96 37.65 22.33
C GLN A 9 -22.75 36.78 21.95
N GLY A 10 -22.04 36.22 22.93
CA GLY A 10 -20.94 35.29 22.69
C GLY A 10 -21.38 33.99 22.01
N GLU A 11 -22.54 33.44 22.38
CA GLU A 11 -23.09 32.22 21.76
C GLU A 11 -23.50 32.48 20.30
N LYS A 12 -24.11 33.64 20.01
CA LYS A 12 -24.47 34.01 18.63
C LYS A 12 -23.25 34.12 17.72
N VAL A 13 -22.18 34.74 18.22
CA VAL A 13 -20.90 34.85 17.47
C VAL A 13 -20.29 33.48 17.26
N MET A 14 -20.26 32.63 18.30
CA MET A 14 -19.74 31.26 18.21
C MET A 14 -20.53 30.43 17.17
N PHE A 15 -21.86 30.36 17.28
CA PHE A 15 -22.69 29.60 16.33
C PHE A 15 -22.65 30.17 14.92
N GLY A 16 -22.51 31.49 14.77
CA GLY A 16 -22.34 32.13 13.46
C GLY A 16 -21.03 31.71 12.79
N ILE A 17 -19.92 31.73 13.52
CA ILE A 17 -18.59 31.31 13.04
C ILE A 17 -18.59 29.82 12.71
N PHE A 18 -19.06 28.95 13.63
CA PHE A 18 -19.16 27.51 13.38
C PHE A 18 -20.07 27.19 12.20
N GLY A 19 -21.21 27.88 12.08
CA GLY A 19 -22.11 27.74 10.94
C GLY A 19 -21.44 28.12 9.62
N ALA A 20 -20.67 29.21 9.60
CA ALA A 20 -19.91 29.61 8.41
C ALA A 20 -18.84 28.56 8.02
N PHE A 21 -18.11 28.01 9.00
CA PHE A 21 -17.15 26.91 8.73
C PHE A 21 -17.83 25.65 8.21
N ILE A 22 -18.99 25.27 8.75
CA ILE A 22 -19.76 24.11 8.25
C ILE A 22 -20.21 24.36 6.81
N VAL A 23 -20.76 25.54 6.51
CA VAL A 23 -21.18 25.88 5.15
C VAL A 23 -19.99 25.86 4.19
N ALA A 24 -18.85 26.46 4.57
CA ALA A 24 -17.65 26.45 3.75
C ALA A 24 -17.13 25.02 3.52
N ALA A 25 -17.14 24.15 4.55
CA ALA A 25 -16.74 22.76 4.44
C ALA A 25 -17.66 21.96 3.51
N VAL A 26 -18.99 22.16 3.61
CA VAL A 26 -19.97 21.52 2.73
C VAL A 26 -19.78 21.98 1.27
N ILE A 27 -19.60 23.28 1.03
CA ILE A 27 -19.32 23.81 -0.30
C ILE A 27 -18.02 23.21 -0.85
N GLY A 28 -16.95 23.20 -0.05
CA GLY A 28 -15.67 22.61 -0.44
C GLY A 28 -15.79 21.12 -0.79
N TYR A 29 -16.54 20.36 0.00
CA TYR A 29 -16.82 18.95 -0.28
C TYR A 29 -17.57 18.76 -1.59
N VAL A 30 -18.66 19.53 -1.82
CA VAL A 30 -19.45 19.45 -3.05
C VAL A 30 -18.60 19.81 -4.26
N VAL A 31 -17.78 20.86 -4.18
CA VAL A 31 -16.87 21.25 -5.26
C VAL A 31 -15.86 20.14 -5.54
N LEU A 32 -15.22 19.58 -4.52
CA LEU A 32 -14.27 18.48 -4.68
C LEU A 32 -14.91 17.24 -5.30
N GLU A 33 -16.13 16.88 -4.89
CA GLU A 33 -16.82 15.70 -5.43
C GLU A 33 -17.27 15.93 -6.88
N VAL A 34 -17.74 17.14 -7.22
CA VAL A 34 -18.04 17.52 -8.61
C VAL A 34 -16.77 17.45 -9.47
N VAL A 35 -15.65 17.98 -8.99
CA VAL A 35 -14.36 17.90 -9.72
C VAL A 35 -13.94 16.44 -9.88
N ARG A 36 -14.05 15.63 -8.83
CA ARG A 36 -13.69 14.21 -8.88
C ARG A 36 -14.52 13.41 -9.87
N LEU A 37 -15.84 13.66 -9.92
CA LEU A 37 -16.76 12.94 -10.80
C LEU A 37 -16.61 13.34 -12.27
N ASN A 38 -16.14 14.57 -12.54
CA ASN A 38 -16.02 15.10 -13.90
C ASN A 38 -14.57 15.15 -14.42
N SER A 39 -13.58 14.74 -13.63
CA SER A 39 -12.17 14.74 -14.06
C SER A 39 -11.82 13.41 -14.72
N ASP A 40 -11.27 13.49 -15.94
CA ASP A 40 -10.74 12.34 -16.68
C ASP A 40 -9.39 11.84 -16.11
N THR A 41 -8.80 12.61 -15.20
CA THR A 41 -7.53 12.26 -14.53
C THR A 41 -7.73 12.16 -13.02
N PRO A 42 -7.04 11.24 -12.34
CA PRO A 42 -7.14 11.12 -10.91
C PRO A 42 -6.56 12.37 -10.23
N ILE A 43 -7.28 12.92 -9.25
CA ILE A 43 -6.86 14.11 -8.47
C ILE A 43 -5.50 13.89 -7.78
N PHE A 44 -5.21 12.64 -7.42
CA PHE A 44 -3.92 12.23 -6.86
C PHE A 44 -3.31 11.15 -7.74
N GLU A 45 -2.02 11.26 -7.99
CA GLU A 45 -1.29 10.28 -8.78
C GLU A 45 -1.27 8.92 -8.06
N VAL A 46 -1.90 7.91 -8.66
CA VAL A 46 -1.93 6.55 -8.13
C VAL A 46 -0.90 5.72 -8.88
N LYS A 47 0.33 5.67 -8.34
CA LYS A 47 1.46 4.90 -8.89
C LYS A 47 1.40 3.39 -8.57
N THR A 48 0.23 2.87 -8.26
CA THR A 48 -0.02 1.44 -8.01
C THR A 48 -1.09 0.97 -8.97
N ARG A 49 -0.82 -0.08 -9.73
CA ARG A 49 -1.73 -0.61 -10.74
C ARG A 49 -1.95 -2.10 -10.55
N TYR A 50 -3.10 -2.59 -10.97
CA TYR A 50 -3.50 -3.98 -10.84
C TYR A 50 -3.66 -4.60 -12.22
N GLU A 51 -2.74 -5.49 -12.58
CA GLU A 51 -2.70 -6.22 -13.84
C GLU A 51 -3.17 -7.66 -13.58
N LEU A 52 -4.49 -7.87 -13.52
CA LEU A 52 -5.05 -9.17 -13.16
C LEU A 52 -5.40 -9.99 -14.40
N THR A 53 -4.76 -11.15 -14.54
CA THR A 53 -5.22 -12.24 -15.43
C THR A 53 -6.51 -12.86 -14.88
N GLU A 54 -7.20 -13.69 -15.66
CA GLU A 54 -8.38 -14.41 -15.17
C GLU A 54 -8.05 -15.28 -13.95
N GLU A 55 -6.92 -15.98 -14.00
CA GLU A 55 -6.36 -16.72 -12.86
C GLU A 55 -6.08 -15.80 -11.66
N GLY A 56 -5.53 -14.60 -11.88
CA GLY A 56 -5.33 -13.61 -10.82
C GLY A 56 -6.64 -13.07 -10.23
N ARG A 57 -7.74 -13.02 -11.00
CA ARG A 57 -9.06 -12.67 -10.47
C ARG A 57 -9.59 -13.76 -9.54
N ARG A 58 -9.42 -15.04 -9.89
CA ARG A 58 -9.70 -16.18 -9.00
C ARG A 58 -8.83 -16.12 -7.75
N GLY A 59 -7.53 -15.89 -7.90
CA GLY A 59 -6.60 -15.73 -6.78
C GLY A 59 -7.01 -14.62 -5.82
N SER A 60 -7.54 -13.51 -6.34
CA SER A 60 -8.08 -12.41 -5.54
C SER A 60 -9.28 -12.82 -4.68
N GLN A 61 -10.14 -13.72 -5.19
CA GLN A 61 -11.26 -14.27 -4.42
C GLN A 61 -10.75 -15.17 -3.30
N ILE A 62 -9.87 -16.12 -3.63
CA ILE A 62 -9.22 -17.01 -2.67
C ILE A 62 -8.52 -16.20 -1.57
N PHE A 63 -7.77 -15.15 -1.93
CA PHE A 63 -7.08 -14.29 -0.97
C PHE A 63 -8.03 -13.66 0.08
N ARG A 64 -9.26 -13.30 -0.32
CA ARG A 64 -10.26 -12.74 0.59
C ARG A 64 -10.92 -13.82 1.46
N GLU A 65 -11.16 -14.99 0.89
CA GLU A 65 -11.89 -16.09 1.55
C GLU A 65 -11.00 -16.92 2.48
N ALA A 66 -9.75 -17.17 2.09
CA ALA A 66 -8.75 -17.91 2.86
C ALA A 66 -8.13 -17.11 4.01
N ARG A 67 -8.74 -15.97 4.39
CA ARG A 67 -8.33 -15.10 5.52
C ARG A 67 -6.98 -14.40 5.36
N CYS A 68 -6.41 -14.31 4.16
CA CYS A 68 -5.16 -13.56 3.98
C CYS A 68 -5.31 -12.08 4.39
N THR A 69 -6.51 -11.51 4.22
CA THR A 69 -6.87 -10.14 4.62
C THR A 69 -6.90 -9.89 6.13
N SER A 70 -6.86 -10.93 6.98
CA SER A 70 -6.80 -10.75 8.43
C SER A 70 -5.47 -10.16 8.87
N CYS A 71 -4.40 -10.48 8.12
CA CYS A 71 -3.05 -9.99 8.39
C CYS A 71 -2.57 -9.05 7.29
N HIS A 72 -2.77 -9.39 6.01
CA HIS A 72 -2.25 -8.61 4.90
C HIS A 72 -3.26 -7.61 4.35
N ARG A 73 -2.73 -6.50 3.82
CA ARG A 73 -3.49 -5.58 2.98
C ARG A 73 -3.14 -5.80 1.51
N ALA A 74 -4.13 -5.93 0.64
CA ALA A 74 -3.97 -5.96 -0.81
C ALA A 74 -5.12 -5.22 -1.48
N MET A 75 -4.84 -4.48 -2.54
CA MET A 75 -5.78 -3.59 -3.22
C MET A 75 -6.48 -2.63 -2.25
N ARG A 76 -5.72 -2.07 -1.29
CA ARG A 76 -6.25 -1.21 -0.22
C ARG A 76 -7.33 -1.86 0.68
N ASN A 77 -7.45 -3.19 0.66
CA ASN A 77 -8.37 -3.94 1.50
C ASN A 77 -7.61 -4.91 2.44
N GLY A 78 -8.07 -5.04 3.68
CA GLY A 78 -7.42 -5.83 4.73
C GLY A 78 -6.86 -4.99 5.88
N THR A 79 -6.11 -5.62 6.77
CA THR A 79 -5.54 -4.95 7.95
C THR A 79 -4.15 -4.38 7.69
N ASN A 80 -3.71 -3.43 8.52
CA ASN A 80 -2.32 -2.96 8.55
C ASN A 80 -1.47 -3.75 9.56
N MET A 81 -1.96 -4.87 10.08
CA MET A 81 -1.21 -5.67 11.06
C MET A 81 -0.01 -6.38 10.41
N GLY A 82 -0.18 -6.84 9.19
CA GLY A 82 0.88 -7.35 8.33
C GLY A 82 1.32 -6.32 7.27
N LEU A 83 2.31 -6.73 6.47
CA LEU A 83 2.83 -5.93 5.37
C LEU A 83 1.76 -5.77 4.28
N SER A 84 1.67 -4.55 3.74
CA SER A 84 0.93 -4.28 2.50
C SER A 84 1.57 -5.07 1.36
N LEU A 85 0.78 -5.86 0.63
CA LEU A 85 1.21 -6.64 -0.53
C LEU A 85 1.03 -5.87 -1.85
N ASP A 86 0.44 -4.68 -1.80
CA ASP A 86 0.42 -3.76 -2.93
C ASP A 86 1.83 -3.53 -3.48
N GLY A 87 2.02 -3.72 -4.79
CA GLY A 87 3.32 -3.59 -5.44
C GLY A 87 4.25 -4.80 -5.32
N LEU A 88 3.84 -5.90 -4.66
CA LEU A 88 4.69 -7.10 -4.51
C LEU A 88 5.17 -7.65 -5.85
N GLY A 89 4.32 -7.62 -6.87
CA GLY A 89 4.63 -8.07 -8.22
C GLY A 89 5.67 -7.21 -8.97
N SER A 90 6.02 -6.03 -8.44
CA SER A 90 7.18 -5.25 -8.90
C SER A 90 8.46 -5.56 -8.12
N LYS A 91 8.37 -6.28 -6.99
CA LYS A 91 9.50 -6.58 -6.10
C LYS A 91 9.98 -8.03 -6.19
N ARG A 92 9.12 -8.94 -6.61
CA ARG A 92 9.37 -10.39 -6.67
C ARG A 92 8.83 -10.98 -7.96
N SER A 93 9.51 -12.02 -8.44
CA SER A 93 9.02 -12.82 -9.57
C SER A 93 7.81 -13.65 -9.14
N TYR A 94 7.00 -14.05 -10.13
CA TYR A 94 5.92 -15.01 -9.91
C TYR A 94 6.42 -16.28 -9.22
N ASP A 95 7.51 -16.87 -9.72
CA ASP A 95 8.08 -18.11 -9.18
C ASP A 95 8.49 -17.98 -7.72
N TYR A 96 9.05 -16.83 -7.32
CA TYR A 96 9.38 -16.57 -5.92
C TYR A 96 8.12 -16.53 -5.06
N ILE A 97 7.06 -15.85 -5.52
CA ILE A 97 5.81 -15.71 -4.77
C ILE A 97 5.17 -17.10 -4.59
N TYR A 98 5.03 -17.86 -5.67
CA TYR A 98 4.50 -19.21 -5.63
C TYR A 98 5.33 -20.12 -4.72
N SER A 99 6.66 -20.10 -4.88
CA SER A 99 7.57 -20.90 -4.05
C SER A 99 7.47 -20.54 -2.57
N PHE A 100 7.34 -19.25 -2.24
CA PHE A 100 7.19 -18.80 -0.86
C PHE A 100 5.88 -19.28 -0.25
N LEU A 101 4.76 -19.21 -0.96
CA LEU A 101 3.48 -19.71 -0.44
C LEU A 101 3.54 -21.23 -0.17
N LYS A 102 4.22 -21.97 -1.05
CA LYS A 102 4.36 -23.43 -0.94
C LYS A 102 5.37 -23.87 0.12
N ARG A 103 6.55 -23.25 0.15
CA ARG A 103 7.69 -23.60 1.00
C ARG A 103 8.38 -22.31 1.50
N PRO A 104 7.79 -21.62 2.50
CA PRO A 104 8.23 -20.28 2.89
C PRO A 104 9.64 -20.25 3.49
N GLU A 105 9.99 -21.21 4.36
CA GLU A 105 11.32 -21.26 5.01
C GLU A 105 12.43 -21.80 4.11
N GLU A 106 12.08 -22.49 3.02
CA GLU A 106 13.06 -22.88 2.00
C GLU A 106 13.28 -21.75 0.98
N THR A 107 12.27 -20.91 0.77
CA THR A 107 12.33 -19.79 -0.18
C THR A 107 12.91 -18.53 0.44
N TYR A 108 12.58 -18.26 1.71
CA TYR A 108 13.08 -17.12 2.47
C TYR A 108 14.26 -17.58 3.34
N PRO A 109 15.44 -16.92 3.26
CA PRO A 109 16.67 -17.41 3.88
C PRO A 109 16.71 -17.35 5.42
N ALA A 110 15.58 -17.09 6.06
CA ALA A 110 15.44 -16.99 7.50
C ALA A 110 14.12 -17.61 7.96
N VAL A 111 14.04 -17.94 9.25
CA VAL A 111 12.82 -18.43 9.88
C VAL A 111 11.73 -17.37 9.76
N THR A 112 10.59 -17.74 9.20
CA THR A 112 9.41 -16.90 9.07
C THR A 112 8.61 -16.86 10.38
N LEU A 113 7.86 -15.79 10.61
CA LEU A 113 7.04 -15.66 11.83
C LEU A 113 5.73 -16.45 11.72
N ASP A 114 4.90 -16.11 10.72
CA ASP A 114 3.53 -16.66 10.60
C ASP A 114 3.38 -17.73 9.54
N HIS A 115 4.16 -17.66 8.45
CA HIS A 115 4.15 -18.67 7.39
C HIS A 115 5.07 -19.84 7.74
N GLY A 116 4.76 -21.07 7.31
CA GLY A 116 5.61 -22.25 7.49
C GLY A 116 4.87 -23.42 8.11
N MET A 117 5.61 -24.37 8.69
CA MET A 117 5.00 -25.53 9.32
C MET A 117 4.23 -25.15 10.60
N PRO A 118 3.21 -25.94 11.00
CA PRO A 118 2.57 -25.78 12.30
C PRO A 118 3.60 -25.72 13.44
N PRO A 119 3.36 -24.89 14.48
CA PRO A 119 2.07 -24.32 14.90
C PRO A 119 1.82 -22.87 14.43
N LYS A 120 2.48 -22.38 13.38
CA LYS A 120 2.36 -20.98 12.95
C LYS A 120 0.96 -20.66 12.40
N GLU A 121 0.51 -19.41 12.59
CA GLU A 121 -0.84 -18.94 12.25
C GLU A 121 -1.21 -19.13 10.76
N ALA A 122 -0.25 -18.94 9.84
CA ALA A 122 -0.45 -19.09 8.40
C ALA A 122 0.05 -20.44 7.86
N ALA A 123 0.16 -21.47 8.71
CA ALA A 123 0.60 -22.80 8.27
C ALA A 123 -0.36 -23.47 7.26
N TYR A 124 -1.63 -23.08 7.27
CA TYR A 124 -2.62 -23.57 6.30
C TYR A 124 -2.28 -23.19 4.85
N VAL A 125 -1.52 -22.11 4.62
CA VAL A 125 -1.19 -21.63 3.28
C VAL A 125 -0.38 -22.67 2.51
N SER A 126 0.63 -23.27 3.13
CA SER A 126 1.46 -24.30 2.48
C SER A 126 0.73 -25.63 2.28
N ALA A 127 -0.45 -25.80 2.88
CA ALA A 127 -1.33 -26.95 2.70
C ALA A 127 -2.43 -26.72 1.64
N MET A 128 -2.52 -25.53 1.05
CA MET A 128 -3.45 -25.24 -0.04
C MET A 128 -3.10 -26.03 -1.30
N SER A 129 -4.08 -26.19 -2.20
CA SER A 129 -3.85 -26.86 -3.48
C SER A 129 -2.87 -26.07 -4.35
N ASP A 130 -2.09 -26.77 -5.18
CA ASP A 130 -1.15 -26.10 -6.10
C ASP A 130 -1.87 -25.13 -7.04
N GLU A 131 -3.09 -25.45 -7.45
CA GLU A 131 -3.92 -24.60 -8.29
C GLU A 131 -4.32 -23.30 -7.58
N ASP A 132 -4.72 -23.38 -6.30
CA ASP A 132 -5.07 -22.18 -5.54
C ASP A 132 -3.84 -21.34 -5.22
N LEU A 133 -2.70 -21.98 -4.95
CA LEU A 133 -1.42 -21.29 -4.74
C LEU A 133 -0.95 -20.56 -6.00
N GLN A 134 -1.08 -21.18 -7.17
CA GLN A 134 -0.80 -20.55 -8.47
C GLN A 134 -1.72 -19.35 -8.72
N ALA A 135 -3.02 -19.52 -8.44
CA ALA A 135 -3.99 -18.43 -8.59
C ALA A 135 -3.67 -17.25 -7.67
N VAL A 136 -3.39 -17.50 -6.39
CA VAL A 136 -2.99 -16.46 -5.43
C VAL A 136 -1.66 -15.83 -5.85
N ALA A 137 -0.69 -16.60 -6.33
CA ALA A 137 0.57 -16.07 -6.83
C ALA A 137 0.35 -15.16 -8.05
N ALA A 138 -0.54 -15.53 -8.98
CA ALA A 138 -0.90 -14.71 -10.14
C ALA A 138 -1.55 -13.39 -9.70
N PHE A 139 -2.45 -13.44 -8.72
CA PHE A 139 -3.06 -12.26 -8.12
C PHE A 139 -2.00 -11.32 -7.53
N LEU A 140 -1.13 -11.85 -6.66
CA LEU A 140 -0.09 -11.09 -5.99
C LEU A 140 0.96 -10.53 -6.96
N PHE A 141 1.29 -11.28 -8.00
CA PHE A 141 2.20 -10.84 -9.06
C PHE A 141 1.58 -9.73 -9.92
N GLY A 142 0.26 -9.71 -10.07
CA GLY A 142 -0.48 -8.63 -10.73
C GLY A 142 -0.52 -7.32 -9.93
N LEU A 143 -0.11 -7.32 -8.65
CA LEU A 143 -0.02 -6.11 -7.84
C LEU A 143 1.27 -5.35 -8.18
N LYS A 144 1.18 -4.36 -9.06
CA LYS A 144 2.33 -3.59 -9.55
C LYS A 144 2.44 -2.22 -8.88
N ALA A 145 3.67 -1.76 -8.73
CA ALA A 145 4.02 -0.41 -8.31
C ALA A 145 4.98 0.21 -9.33
N GLU A 146 4.70 1.47 -9.68
CA GLU A 146 5.53 2.30 -10.55
C GLU A 146 6.58 3.05 -9.76
N ARG A 147 7.59 3.57 -10.47
CA ARG A 147 8.68 4.34 -9.88
C ARG A 147 8.16 5.54 -9.08
N GLY A 148 8.63 5.67 -7.84
CA GLY A 148 8.18 6.71 -6.93
C GLY A 148 6.83 6.46 -6.25
N SER A 149 6.20 5.31 -6.46
CA SER A 149 5.17 4.81 -5.55
C SER A 149 5.78 4.57 -4.16
N ALA A 150 5.00 4.77 -3.10
CA ALA A 150 5.39 4.35 -1.75
C ALA A 150 5.66 2.84 -1.64
N GLN A 151 5.14 2.05 -2.59
CA GLN A 151 5.38 0.62 -2.69
C GLN A 151 6.44 0.25 -3.74
N SER A 152 7.07 1.22 -4.39
CA SER A 152 8.16 0.96 -5.33
C SER A 152 9.43 0.56 -4.59
N ALA A 153 10.28 -0.23 -5.24
CA ALA A 153 11.66 -0.42 -4.77
C ALA A 153 12.57 0.76 -5.15
N ILE A 154 12.13 1.58 -6.11
CA ILE A 154 12.94 2.63 -6.73
C ILE A 154 12.32 4.00 -6.38
N PRO A 155 13.14 4.97 -5.94
CA PRO A 155 12.65 6.32 -5.65
C PRO A 155 12.13 7.02 -6.92
N PRO A 156 11.32 8.09 -6.77
CA PRO A 156 10.95 8.93 -7.91
C PRO A 156 12.17 9.41 -8.70
N GLU A 157 11.97 9.76 -9.96
CA GLU A 157 13.02 10.37 -10.78
C GLU A 157 13.51 11.70 -10.19
N GLY A 158 14.78 12.00 -10.44
CA GLY A 158 15.45 13.22 -9.99
C GLY A 158 16.32 13.04 -8.74
N LYS A 159 17.02 14.11 -8.39
CA LYS A 159 17.82 14.21 -7.17
C LYS A 159 17.23 15.28 -6.27
N SER A 160 17.30 15.07 -4.95
CA SER A 160 16.89 16.04 -3.95
C SER A 160 18.12 16.42 -3.13
N GLN A 161 18.52 17.69 -3.21
CA GLN A 161 19.66 18.21 -2.44
C GLN A 161 19.46 17.95 -0.93
N PHE A 162 18.23 18.14 -0.45
CA PHE A 162 17.89 17.84 0.95
C PHE A 162 18.18 16.39 1.31
N ILE A 163 17.76 15.41 0.48
CA ILE A 163 18.01 13.99 0.75
C ILE A 163 19.51 13.69 0.68
N ASP A 164 20.20 14.21 -0.32
CA ASP A 164 21.63 13.99 -0.50
C ASP A 164 22.45 14.56 0.68
N ASP A 165 22.06 15.72 1.21
CA ASP A 165 22.72 16.35 2.36
C ASP A 165 22.41 15.62 3.68
N VAL A 166 21.15 15.17 3.88
CA VAL A 166 20.80 14.33 5.03
C VAL A 166 21.60 13.04 5.00
N LEU A 167 21.70 12.37 3.85
CA LEU A 167 22.49 11.14 3.72
C LEU A 167 23.96 11.41 4.06
N LYS A 168 24.58 12.47 3.56
CA LYS A 168 25.97 12.83 3.92
C LYS A 168 26.15 13.07 5.43
N MET A 169 25.16 13.63 6.10
CA MET A 169 25.23 13.93 7.54
C MET A 169 25.06 12.67 8.40
N VAL A 170 24.19 11.74 8.01
CA VAL A 170 23.79 10.60 8.86
C VAL A 170 24.44 9.27 8.47
N THR A 171 24.96 9.13 7.26
CA THR A 171 25.54 7.86 6.79
C THR A 171 27.00 7.72 7.25
N PRO A 172 27.37 6.61 7.91
CA PRO A 172 28.77 6.30 8.18
C PRO A 172 29.57 6.15 6.88
N GLU A 173 30.82 6.60 6.85
CA GLU A 173 31.68 6.48 5.66
C GLU A 173 31.80 5.03 5.17
N SER A 174 31.85 4.06 6.09
CA SER A 174 31.92 2.63 5.75
C SER A 174 30.73 2.09 4.96
N TRP A 175 29.61 2.83 4.91
CA TRP A 175 28.45 2.45 4.11
C TRP A 175 28.64 2.74 2.63
N LYS A 176 29.44 3.75 2.27
CA LYS A 176 29.72 4.09 0.86
C LYS A 176 30.44 2.96 0.14
N ASP A 177 31.30 2.22 0.86
CA ASP A 177 32.02 1.07 0.32
C ASP A 177 31.14 -0.19 0.22
N LYS A 178 30.08 -0.27 1.05
CA LYS A 178 29.26 -1.48 1.20
C LYS A 178 27.97 -1.44 0.38
N TYR A 179 27.41 -0.26 0.17
CA TYR A 179 26.09 -0.08 -0.44
C TYR A 179 26.17 0.89 -1.61
N GLN A 180 25.61 0.46 -2.75
CA GLN A 180 25.47 1.29 -3.93
C GLN A 180 24.16 2.07 -3.89
N ASP A 181 24.17 3.30 -4.43
CA ASP A 181 22.95 4.07 -4.63
C ASP A 181 21.99 3.33 -5.58
N VAL A 182 20.78 3.08 -5.11
CA VAL A 182 19.74 2.38 -5.89
C VAL A 182 19.38 3.11 -7.18
N ARG A 183 19.61 4.43 -7.25
CA ARG A 183 19.38 5.26 -8.44
C ARG A 183 20.39 4.96 -9.56
N GLU A 184 21.61 4.58 -9.20
CA GLU A 184 22.68 4.28 -10.18
C GLU A 184 22.51 2.88 -10.78
N LYS A 185 21.94 1.96 -10.00
CA LYS A 185 21.71 0.58 -10.43
C LYS A 185 20.75 0.47 -11.62
N GLU A 186 19.78 1.38 -11.71
CA GLU A 186 18.79 1.45 -12.78
C GLU A 186 19.40 1.96 -14.10
N ALA A 187 20.26 2.98 -14.03
CA ALA A 187 20.94 3.54 -15.21
C ALA A 187 21.87 2.54 -15.93
N ALA A 188 22.19 1.41 -15.29
CA ALA A 188 22.97 0.33 -15.87
C ALA A 188 22.12 -0.81 -16.47
N THR A 189 20.80 -0.75 -16.30
CA THR A 189 19.83 -1.78 -16.77
C THR A 189 18.86 -1.29 -17.84
N GLU A 190 18.92 -0.01 -18.22
CA GLU A 190 18.37 0.53 -19.47
C GLU A 190 19.38 0.40 -20.62
#